data_AF-A0A9K3KVM6-F1
#
_entry.id   AF-A0A9K3KVM6-F1
#
_cell.length_a   1.000
_cell.length_b   1.000
_cell.length_c   1.000
_cell.angle_alpha   90.00
_cell.angle_beta   90.00
_cell.angle_gamma   90.00
#
_symmetry.space_group_name_H-M   'P 1'
#
loop_
_entity.id
_entity.type
_entity.pdbx_description
1 polymer ?
#
loop_
_entity_poly.entity_id
_entity_poly.type
_entity_poly.pdbx_seq_one_letter_code
_entity_poly.pdbx_strand_id
1 'polypeptide(L)'
;MNISFSATNQKKGNLGYGLNSRSSVADGSSTKNVFGDDNSDEEECNEETANSSGRQAVNQQIAKEQAALRKRAQAILTTVEDPSMYDYDGAYDTFKSKQDDADDQAKKKAQEDRKSKYIGDLLKAAQVRERERDAIYERRIAREQAEEDAKEEFSGKEKFVTKAYKRKLEERKQWELEQEEKERQEDANDVTKKSAGAAFASFYGNLNKNVAAGGDRSVPNEEENGQPGKNPIDSYDDFDPRGGFMADFEKSTDLQNGDAGEEEEQTKEPTQSSAPVDAMSMRERRQKKIAEARIRYLKRREDAMAALQ
;
A
#
# COMPACT_ATOMS: atom_id res chain seq x y z
N MET A 1 17.52 -34.83 -21.11
CA MET A 1 16.86 -34.49 -22.38
C MET A 1 16.90 -32.97 -22.49
N ASN A 2 17.59 -32.42 -23.49
CA ASN A 2 17.79 -30.97 -23.57
C ASN A 2 16.83 -30.41 -24.62
N ILE A 3 15.88 -29.57 -24.20
CA ILE A 3 14.87 -28.98 -25.09
C ILE A 3 15.32 -27.56 -25.45
N SER A 4 15.99 -27.42 -26.60
CA SER A 4 16.42 -26.12 -27.13
C SER A 4 15.25 -25.40 -27.80
N PHE A 5 14.74 -24.33 -27.17
CA PHE A 5 13.67 -23.52 -27.72
C PHE A 5 14.23 -22.39 -28.61
N SER A 6 14.07 -22.51 -29.94
CA SER A 6 14.57 -21.51 -30.89
C SER A 6 13.62 -20.32 -31.01
N ALA A 7 14.08 -19.13 -30.60
CA ALA A 7 13.30 -17.90 -30.70
C ALA A 7 13.27 -17.38 -32.16
N THR A 8 12.19 -17.69 -32.89
CA THR A 8 11.93 -17.14 -34.22
C THR A 8 11.41 -15.69 -34.13
N ASN A 9 12.33 -14.73 -34.27
CA ASN A 9 12.00 -13.30 -34.19
C ASN A 9 11.19 -12.81 -35.41
N GLN A 10 9.86 -12.97 -35.34
CA GLN A 10 8.94 -12.43 -36.35
C GLN A 10 8.84 -10.90 -36.20
N LYS A 11 9.42 -10.17 -37.18
CA LYS A 11 9.17 -8.73 -37.35
C LYS A 11 7.66 -8.47 -37.53
N LYS A 12 7.01 -7.92 -36.51
CA LYS A 12 5.63 -7.42 -36.63
C LYS A 12 5.62 -6.21 -37.55
N GLY A 13 4.91 -6.29 -38.67
CA GLY A 13 4.68 -5.16 -39.57
C GLY A 13 3.83 -4.08 -38.88
N ASN A 14 4.26 -2.82 -38.96
CA ASN A 14 3.57 -1.71 -38.31
C ASN A 14 2.36 -1.24 -39.16
N LEU A 15 1.22 -1.92 -39.00
CA LEU A 15 -0.03 -1.62 -39.71
C LEU A 15 -0.73 -0.37 -39.13
N GLY A 16 -0.16 0.80 -39.39
CA GLY A 16 -0.76 2.09 -39.06
C GLY A 16 -1.89 2.48 -40.02
N TYR A 17 -3.13 2.25 -39.62
CA TYR A 17 -4.30 2.85 -40.27
C TYR A 17 -4.63 4.20 -39.62
N GLY A 18 -4.25 5.31 -40.24
CA GLY A 18 -4.64 6.66 -39.80
C GLY A 18 -3.83 7.79 -40.41
N LEU A 19 -4.53 8.74 -41.04
CA LEU A 19 -4.15 10.14 -41.29
C LEU A 19 -2.73 10.43 -41.84
N ASN A 20 -2.66 10.57 -43.17
CA ASN A 20 -1.86 11.57 -43.88
C ASN A 20 -0.43 11.84 -43.40
N SER A 21 0.51 10.97 -43.77
CA SER A 21 1.94 11.28 -43.75
C SER A 21 2.28 12.38 -44.78
N ARG A 22 2.08 13.65 -44.39
CA ARG A 22 2.47 14.82 -45.19
C ARG A 22 3.99 14.91 -45.29
N SER A 23 4.55 14.68 -46.47
CA SER A 23 5.95 14.99 -46.79
C SER A 23 6.19 16.50 -46.70
N SER A 24 7.08 16.91 -45.80
CA SER A 24 7.56 18.28 -45.67
C SER A 24 8.65 18.60 -46.70
N VAL A 25 8.95 19.90 -46.84
CA VAL A 25 10.03 20.50 -47.65
C VAL A 25 9.82 20.53 -49.16
N ALA A 26 9.39 21.70 -49.64
CA ALA A 26 9.99 22.38 -50.78
C ALA A 26 10.03 23.89 -50.46
N ASP A 27 11.12 24.58 -50.83
CA ASP A 27 11.32 26.01 -50.58
C ASP A 27 10.50 26.87 -51.58
N GLY A 28 10.21 28.13 -51.23
CA GLY A 28 9.20 28.94 -51.92
C GLY A 28 9.17 30.43 -51.58
N SER A 29 10.32 31.06 -51.31
CA SER A 29 10.43 32.51 -51.08
C SER A 29 9.84 33.35 -52.23
N SER A 30 8.64 33.92 -52.03
CA SER A 30 8.03 34.89 -52.96
C SER A 30 7.02 35.86 -52.30
N THR A 31 7.30 36.35 -51.08
CA THR A 31 6.66 37.59 -50.62
C THR A 31 7.24 38.77 -51.40
N LYS A 32 6.51 39.25 -52.42
CA LYS A 32 6.91 40.48 -53.13
C LYS A 32 6.95 41.66 -52.14
N ASN A 33 8.07 42.36 -52.10
CA ASN A 33 8.19 43.62 -51.36
C ASN A 33 7.35 44.69 -52.08
N VAL A 34 6.21 45.07 -51.51
CA VAL A 34 5.27 46.05 -52.10
C VAL A 34 5.68 47.50 -51.82
N PHE A 35 6.62 47.73 -50.90
CA PHE A 35 7.16 49.04 -50.53
C PHE A 35 8.70 49.08 -50.61
N GLY A 36 9.25 48.34 -51.57
CA GLY A 36 10.69 48.30 -51.81
C GLY A 36 11.17 49.43 -52.72
N ASP A 37 11.69 50.48 -52.09
CA ASP A 37 12.75 51.35 -52.63
C ASP A 37 12.44 52.14 -53.92
N ASP A 38 11.62 53.19 -53.77
CA ASP A 38 11.64 54.36 -54.67
C ASP A 38 11.95 55.62 -53.85
N ASN A 39 13.24 55.80 -53.55
CA ASN A 39 13.82 57.09 -53.14
C ASN A 39 15.13 57.29 -53.88
N SER A 40 15.04 57.39 -55.22
CA SER A 40 16.16 57.64 -56.13
C SER A 40 16.66 59.08 -55.99
N ASP A 41 17.39 59.34 -54.92
CA ASP A 41 17.94 60.64 -54.52
C ASP A 41 19.19 60.97 -55.36
N GLU A 42 19.00 61.19 -56.67
CA GLU A 42 20.07 61.52 -57.62
C GLU A 42 20.53 62.99 -57.46
N GLU A 43 21.33 63.23 -56.43
CA GLU A 43 22.06 64.48 -56.18
C GLU A 43 23.19 64.70 -57.21
N GLU A 44 22.86 65.26 -58.39
CA GLU A 44 23.88 65.86 -59.28
C GLU A 44 23.44 67.25 -59.81
N CYS A 45 23.65 68.28 -58.97
CA CYS A 45 23.53 69.70 -59.35
C CYS A 45 24.67 70.54 -58.74
N ASN A 46 25.84 70.50 -59.37
CA ASN A 46 26.91 71.48 -59.09
C ASN A 46 26.62 72.80 -59.82
N GLU A 47 26.46 73.90 -59.07
CA GLU A 47 27.11 75.18 -59.40
C GLU A 47 27.13 76.13 -58.18
N GLU A 48 28.04 77.10 -58.22
CA GLU A 48 28.42 78.07 -57.19
C GLU A 48 27.29 78.80 -56.42
N THR A 49 27.49 79.07 -55.12
CA THR A 49 27.54 80.45 -54.56
C THR A 49 27.96 80.50 -53.08
N ALA A 50 28.70 81.56 -52.71
CA ALA A 50 29.33 81.71 -51.40
C ALA A 50 28.38 82.19 -50.25
N ASN A 51 27.29 81.46 -50.00
CA ASN A 51 26.33 81.70 -48.91
C ASN A 51 26.06 80.47 -48.02
N SER A 52 26.99 79.51 -48.01
CA SER A 52 26.82 78.16 -47.46
C SER A 52 26.53 78.10 -45.95
N SER A 53 27.26 78.88 -45.13
CA SER A 53 27.30 78.72 -43.67
C SER A 53 25.92 78.78 -42.98
N GLY A 54 25.06 79.74 -43.36
CA GLY A 54 23.74 79.90 -42.74
C GLY A 54 22.78 78.75 -43.04
N ARG A 55 22.67 78.35 -44.32
CA ARG A 55 21.81 77.23 -44.74
C ARG A 55 22.33 75.89 -44.21
N GLN A 56 23.65 75.68 -44.21
CA GLN A 56 24.25 74.47 -43.65
C GLN A 56 24.04 74.36 -42.14
N ALA A 57 24.10 75.47 -41.38
CA ALA A 57 23.79 75.46 -39.95
C ALA A 57 22.33 75.05 -39.66
N VAL A 58 21.37 75.59 -40.43
CA VAL A 58 19.95 75.21 -40.34
C VAL A 58 19.74 73.74 -40.71
N ASN A 59 20.32 73.27 -41.81
CA ASN A 59 20.20 71.86 -42.23
C ASN A 59 20.82 70.91 -41.18
N GLN A 60 21.95 71.26 -40.57
CA GLN A 60 22.53 70.50 -39.46
C GLN A 60 21.65 70.51 -38.20
N GLN A 61 20.95 71.60 -37.91
CA GLN A 61 20.01 71.68 -36.79
C GLN A 61 18.79 70.78 -37.02
N ILE A 62 18.20 70.84 -38.23
CA ILE A 62 17.11 69.95 -38.64
C ILE A 62 17.54 68.48 -38.58
N ALA A 63 18.73 68.14 -39.08
CA ALA A 63 19.26 66.78 -39.02
C ALA A 63 19.45 66.29 -37.57
N LYS A 64 19.95 67.14 -36.66
CA LYS A 64 20.08 66.83 -35.22
C LYS A 64 18.72 66.63 -34.55
N GLU A 65 17.73 67.45 -34.89
CA GLU A 65 16.37 67.32 -34.37
C GLU A 65 15.68 66.03 -34.86
N GLN A 66 15.76 65.73 -36.16
CA GLN A 66 15.26 64.47 -36.71
C GLN A 66 15.97 63.24 -36.10
N ALA A 67 17.29 63.31 -35.88
CA ALA A 67 18.03 62.23 -35.23
C ALA A 67 17.59 62.02 -33.77
N ALA A 68 17.34 63.10 -33.02
CA ALA A 68 16.76 63.02 -31.68
C ALA A 68 15.33 62.44 -31.70
N LEU A 69 14.53 62.77 -32.71
CA LEU A 69 13.18 62.22 -32.90
C LEU A 69 13.22 60.71 -33.20
N ARG A 70 14.08 60.29 -34.13
CA ARG A 70 14.33 58.87 -34.45
C ARG A 70 14.78 58.09 -33.21
N LYS A 71 15.71 58.63 -32.41
CA LYS A 71 16.19 58.00 -31.17
C LYS A 71 15.08 57.87 -30.10
N ARG A 72 14.16 58.85 -30.00
CA ARG A 72 12.98 58.74 -29.13
C ARG A 72 12.01 57.65 -29.59
N ALA A 73 11.73 57.58 -30.90
CA ALA A 73 10.86 56.54 -31.46
C ALA A 73 11.43 55.13 -31.24
N GLN A 74 12.74 54.94 -31.46
CA GLN A 74 13.44 53.68 -31.17
C GLN A 74 13.37 53.32 -29.67
N ALA A 75 13.59 54.28 -28.76
CA ALA A 75 13.48 54.03 -27.33
C ALA A 75 12.06 53.57 -26.93
N ILE A 76 11.02 54.23 -27.47
CA ILE A 76 9.62 53.83 -27.25
C ILE A 76 9.36 52.41 -27.76
N LEU A 77 9.84 52.08 -28.97
CA LEU A 77 9.70 50.73 -29.54
C LEU A 77 10.36 49.67 -28.63
N THR A 78 11.60 49.89 -28.18
CA THR A 78 12.29 48.98 -27.25
C THR A 78 11.64 48.86 -25.86
N THR A 79 10.75 49.79 -25.48
CA THR A 79 9.93 49.67 -24.25
C THR A 79 8.55 49.04 -24.47
N VAL A 80 8.16 48.80 -25.73
CA VAL A 80 6.92 48.10 -26.11
C VAL A 80 7.23 46.65 -26.51
N GLU A 81 8.42 46.38 -27.06
CA GLU A 81 8.95 45.06 -27.41
C GLU A 81 9.45 44.26 -26.18
N ASP A 82 8.70 44.24 -25.08
CA ASP A 82 8.97 43.31 -23.98
C ASP A 82 8.58 41.87 -24.43
N PRO A 83 9.53 40.93 -24.54
CA PRO A 83 9.22 39.58 -25.02
C PRO A 83 8.25 38.83 -24.10
N SER A 84 8.12 39.18 -22.81
CA SER A 84 7.16 38.52 -21.92
C SER A 84 5.71 38.97 -22.14
N MET A 85 5.47 40.05 -22.89
CA MET A 85 4.11 40.53 -23.21
C MET A 85 3.33 39.53 -24.08
N TYR A 86 4.04 38.65 -24.80
CA TYR A 86 3.48 37.64 -25.71
C TYR A 86 3.73 36.20 -25.26
N ASP A 87 4.28 35.97 -24.06
CA ASP A 87 4.49 34.64 -23.48
C ASP A 87 3.20 34.06 -22.88
N TYR A 88 2.27 33.71 -23.77
CA TYR A 88 1.04 33.01 -23.39
C TYR A 88 1.29 31.53 -23.03
N ASP A 89 2.41 30.95 -23.47
CA ASP A 89 2.73 29.53 -23.29
C ASP A 89 3.27 29.26 -21.87
N GLY A 90 4.20 30.10 -21.37
CA GLY A 90 4.65 30.04 -19.98
C GLY A 90 3.51 30.23 -18.98
N ALA A 91 2.56 31.14 -19.26
CA ALA A 91 1.36 31.30 -18.46
C ALA A 91 0.47 30.04 -18.47
N TYR A 92 0.28 29.42 -19.63
CA TYR A 92 -0.51 28.19 -19.82
C TYR A 92 0.12 26.98 -19.10
N ASP A 93 1.42 26.78 -19.26
CA ASP A 93 2.16 25.69 -18.62
C ASP A 93 2.09 25.79 -17.09
N THR A 94 2.10 26.99 -16.49
CA THR A 94 2.01 27.13 -15.02
C THR A 94 0.75 26.53 -14.39
N PHE A 95 -0.34 26.34 -15.14
CA PHE A 95 -1.53 25.65 -14.66
C PHE A 95 -1.79 24.30 -15.34
N LYS A 96 -1.23 24.06 -16.54
CA LYS A 96 -1.28 22.74 -17.17
C LYS A 96 -0.35 21.72 -16.55
N SER A 97 0.91 22.04 -16.28
CA SER A 97 1.80 21.21 -15.45
C SER A 97 1.10 20.74 -14.15
N LYS A 98 0.49 21.67 -13.41
CA LYS A 98 -0.26 21.38 -12.17
C LYS A 98 -1.51 20.53 -12.39
N GLN A 99 -2.24 20.72 -13.50
CA GLN A 99 -3.39 19.88 -13.83
C GLN A 99 -2.92 18.47 -14.20
N ASP A 100 -1.92 18.34 -15.06
CA ASP A 100 -1.42 17.07 -15.55
C ASP A 100 -0.75 16.27 -14.42
N ASP A 101 -0.02 16.91 -13.51
CA ASP A 101 0.47 16.33 -12.24
C ASP A 101 -0.67 15.81 -11.36
N ALA A 102 -1.75 16.58 -11.20
CA ALA A 102 -2.90 16.19 -10.41
C ALA A 102 -3.66 15.02 -11.05
N ASP A 103 -3.86 15.05 -12.36
CA ASP A 103 -4.47 13.99 -13.14
C ASP A 103 -3.59 12.74 -13.15
N ASP A 104 -2.25 12.84 -13.20
CA ASP A 104 -1.34 11.71 -13.07
C ASP A 104 -1.30 11.12 -11.65
N GLN A 105 -1.38 11.95 -10.61
CA GLN A 105 -1.58 11.47 -9.24
C GLN A 105 -2.93 10.77 -9.09
N ALA A 106 -4.00 11.26 -9.72
CA ALA A 106 -5.31 10.63 -9.73
C ALA A 106 -5.29 9.29 -10.50
N LYS A 107 -4.65 9.24 -11.67
CA LYS A 107 -4.42 8.00 -12.44
C LYS A 107 -3.63 6.97 -11.63
N LYS A 108 -2.58 7.39 -10.91
CA LYS A 108 -1.77 6.53 -10.03
C LYS A 108 -2.65 5.95 -8.91
N LYS A 109 -3.36 6.78 -8.15
CA LYS A 109 -4.29 6.34 -7.09
C LYS A 109 -5.35 5.37 -7.64
N ALA A 110 -5.98 5.69 -8.76
CA ALA A 110 -6.96 4.83 -9.42
C ALA A 110 -6.38 3.52 -9.99
N GLN A 111 -5.06 3.42 -10.22
CA GLN A 111 -4.39 2.14 -10.52
C GLN A 111 -4.13 1.35 -9.24
N GLU A 112 -3.91 2.01 -8.09
CA GLU A 112 -3.81 1.33 -6.80
C GLU A 112 -5.15 0.76 -6.34
N ASP A 113 -6.25 1.51 -6.51
CA ASP A 113 -7.62 1.05 -6.25
C ASP A 113 -8.04 -0.12 -7.17
N ARG A 114 -7.36 -0.31 -8.31
CA ARG A 114 -7.57 -1.43 -9.25
C ARG A 114 -6.76 -2.69 -8.89
N LYS A 115 -5.92 -2.67 -7.85
CA LYS A 115 -5.24 -3.88 -7.35
C LYS A 115 -6.30 -4.89 -6.88
N SER A 116 -6.23 -6.13 -7.35
CA SER A 116 -7.29 -7.11 -7.09
C SER A 116 -7.30 -7.58 -5.63
N LYS A 117 -8.48 -7.55 -5.00
CA LYS A 117 -8.70 -7.64 -3.55
C LYS A 117 -7.95 -8.77 -2.81
N TYR A 118 -7.67 -9.90 -3.46
CA TYR A 118 -7.09 -11.08 -2.83
C TYR A 118 -5.69 -11.47 -3.35
N ILE A 119 -5.15 -10.84 -4.41
CA ILE A 119 -3.89 -11.32 -5.02
C ILE A 119 -2.69 -11.13 -4.07
N GLY A 120 -2.66 -10.02 -3.33
CA GLY A 120 -1.63 -9.76 -2.32
C GLY A 120 -1.61 -10.82 -1.22
N ASP A 121 -2.79 -11.24 -0.75
CA ASP A 121 -2.89 -12.23 0.33
C ASP A 121 -2.63 -13.67 -0.16
N LEU A 122 -2.98 -13.98 -1.42
CA LEU A 122 -2.57 -15.23 -2.06
C LEU A 122 -1.03 -15.31 -2.22
N LEU A 123 -0.36 -14.21 -2.56
CA LEU A 123 1.10 -14.12 -2.63
C LEU A 123 1.76 -14.27 -1.25
N LYS A 124 1.27 -13.55 -0.23
CA LYS A 124 1.71 -13.72 1.18
C LYS A 124 1.55 -15.17 1.62
N ALA A 125 0.39 -15.78 1.36
CA ALA A 125 0.11 -17.17 1.72
C ALA A 125 0.93 -18.19 0.91
N ALA A 126 1.44 -17.84 -0.27
CA ALA A 126 2.43 -18.66 -0.98
C ALA A 126 3.80 -18.59 -0.27
N GLN A 127 4.27 -17.39 0.07
CA GLN A 127 5.54 -17.15 0.78
C GLN A 127 5.57 -17.71 2.21
N VAL A 128 4.41 -17.79 2.89
CA VAL A 128 4.28 -18.50 4.17
C VAL A 128 4.49 -20.00 3.96
N ARG A 129 3.77 -20.62 3.01
CA ARG A 129 3.90 -22.07 2.71
C ARG A 129 5.27 -22.46 2.17
N GLU A 130 5.98 -21.54 1.51
CA GLU A 130 7.37 -21.71 1.08
C GLU A 130 8.29 -21.84 2.31
N ARG A 131 8.25 -20.87 3.22
CA ARG A 131 8.99 -20.91 4.50
C ARG A 131 8.64 -22.11 5.38
N GLU A 132 7.36 -22.50 5.44
CA GLU A 132 6.91 -23.71 6.14
C GLU A 132 7.55 -24.98 5.56
N ARG A 133 7.61 -25.11 4.23
CA ARG A 133 8.23 -26.26 3.54
C ARG A 133 9.73 -26.32 3.80
N ASP A 134 10.42 -25.19 3.74
CA ASP A 134 11.86 -25.12 4.03
C ASP A 134 12.14 -25.46 5.49
N ALA A 135 11.35 -24.94 6.44
CA ALA A 135 11.46 -25.27 7.86
C ALA A 135 11.20 -26.77 8.14
N ILE A 136 10.26 -27.41 7.41
CA ILE A 136 10.02 -28.85 7.48
C ILE A 136 11.20 -29.64 6.90
N TYR A 137 11.75 -29.21 5.77
CA TYR A 137 12.89 -29.85 5.11
C TYR A 137 14.17 -29.74 5.96
N GLU A 138 14.42 -28.59 6.58
CA GLU A 138 15.52 -28.40 7.53
C GLU A 138 15.33 -29.20 8.81
N ARG A 139 14.12 -29.25 9.37
CA ARG A 139 13.81 -30.09 10.54
C ARG A 139 13.98 -31.58 10.23
N ARG A 140 13.77 -31.99 8.98
CA ARG A 140 14.08 -33.34 8.50
C ARG A 140 15.59 -33.56 8.43
N ILE A 141 16.35 -32.69 7.76
CA ILE A 141 17.82 -32.80 7.67
C ILE A 141 18.45 -32.81 9.06
N ALA A 142 18.03 -31.93 9.97
CA ALA A 142 18.56 -31.87 11.33
C ALA A 142 18.28 -33.14 12.13
N ARG A 143 17.18 -33.86 11.82
CA ARG A 143 16.91 -35.18 12.40
C ARG A 143 17.78 -36.26 11.77
N GLU A 144 17.88 -36.31 10.46
CA GLU A 144 18.74 -37.27 9.74
C GLU A 144 20.21 -37.11 10.18
N GLN A 145 20.68 -35.88 10.38
CA GLN A 145 21.99 -35.56 10.97
C GLN A 145 22.11 -36.00 12.43
N ALA A 146 21.08 -35.81 13.27
CA ALA A 146 21.11 -36.30 14.65
C ALA A 146 21.09 -37.84 14.74
N GLU A 147 20.41 -38.52 13.81
CA GLU A 147 20.40 -39.98 13.68
C GLU A 147 21.73 -40.54 13.12
N GLU A 148 22.48 -39.75 12.34
CA GLU A 148 23.85 -40.06 11.95
C GLU A 148 24.87 -39.77 13.07
N ASP A 149 24.73 -38.65 13.77
CA ASP A 149 25.56 -38.28 14.93
C ASP A 149 25.39 -39.24 16.12
N ALA A 150 24.22 -39.85 16.27
CA ALA A 150 23.94 -40.88 17.27
C ALA A 150 24.58 -42.24 16.94
N LYS A 151 25.11 -42.43 15.72
CA LYS A 151 25.96 -43.59 15.39
C LYS A 151 27.38 -43.24 15.85
N GLU A 152 27.94 -44.08 16.71
CA GLU A 152 29.24 -43.85 17.36
C GLU A 152 30.40 -43.63 16.36
N GLU A 153 30.23 -44.04 15.10
CA GLU A 153 31.13 -43.81 13.96
C GLU A 153 31.53 -42.34 13.74
N PHE A 154 30.73 -41.34 14.18
CA PHE A 154 31.10 -39.92 14.13
C PHE A 154 31.43 -39.27 15.49
N SER A 155 31.37 -40.03 16.58
CA SER A 155 31.73 -39.57 17.92
C SER A 155 33.25 -39.36 18.05
N GLY A 156 33.70 -38.12 17.83
CA GLY A 156 35.13 -37.74 17.88
C GLY A 156 35.69 -37.13 16.59
N LYS A 157 34.89 -36.99 15.52
CA LYS A 157 35.29 -36.26 14.30
C LYS A 157 34.89 -34.78 14.38
N GLU A 158 35.74 -33.89 13.88
CA GLU A 158 35.49 -32.43 13.90
C GLU A 158 34.38 -32.02 12.92
N LYS A 159 33.48 -31.13 13.35
CA LYS A 159 32.30 -30.69 12.58
C LYS A 159 32.50 -29.30 11.98
N PHE A 160 32.88 -29.24 10.71
CA PHE A 160 33.15 -27.99 10.00
C PHE A 160 31.88 -27.34 9.45
N VAL A 161 31.39 -26.30 10.13
CA VAL A 161 30.20 -25.54 9.70
C VAL A 161 30.59 -24.36 8.80
N THR A 162 30.11 -24.37 7.55
CA THR A 162 30.41 -23.32 6.56
C THR A 162 29.78 -21.97 6.93
N LYS A 163 30.39 -20.85 6.50
CA LYS A 163 29.89 -19.49 6.76
C LYS A 163 28.44 -19.29 6.25
N ALA A 164 28.08 -19.91 5.13
CA ALA A 164 26.72 -19.85 4.59
C ALA A 164 25.70 -20.56 5.49
N TYR A 165 26.03 -21.74 6.04
CA TYR A 165 25.14 -22.45 6.95
C TYR A 165 25.01 -21.75 8.31
N LYS A 166 26.08 -21.12 8.82
CA LYS A 166 26.00 -20.26 10.02
C LYS A 166 25.00 -19.11 9.81
N ARG A 167 25.11 -18.38 8.69
CA ARG A 167 24.14 -17.35 8.32
C ARG A 167 22.72 -17.90 8.21
N LYS A 168 22.53 -19.09 7.63
CA LYS A 168 21.19 -19.71 7.54
C LYS A 168 20.60 -20.09 8.91
N LEU A 169 21.42 -20.58 9.85
CA LEU A 169 20.99 -20.81 11.23
C LEU A 169 20.64 -19.50 11.97
N GLU A 170 21.39 -18.43 11.73
CA GLU A 170 21.11 -17.10 12.28
C GLU A 170 19.80 -16.53 11.71
N GLU A 171 19.64 -16.58 10.38
CA GLU A 171 18.45 -16.18 9.62
C GLU A 171 17.19 -16.93 10.10
N ARG A 172 17.29 -18.26 10.30
CA ARG A 172 16.18 -19.06 10.85
C ARG A 172 15.85 -18.70 12.30
N LYS A 173 16.86 -18.47 13.15
CA LYS A 173 16.63 -18.05 14.55
C LYS A 173 15.96 -16.68 14.65
N GLN A 174 16.34 -15.72 13.80
CA GLN A 174 15.68 -14.41 13.75
C GLN A 174 14.21 -14.56 13.34
N TRP A 175 13.91 -15.43 12.35
CA TRP A 175 12.53 -15.70 11.96
C TRP A 175 11.74 -16.46 13.05
N GLU A 176 12.34 -17.44 13.73
CA GLU A 176 11.75 -18.15 14.87
C GLU A 176 11.37 -17.15 15.99
N LEU A 177 12.26 -16.19 16.32
CA LEU A 177 11.99 -15.12 17.29
C LEU A 177 10.93 -14.11 16.81
N GLU A 178 10.93 -13.74 15.53
CA GLU A 178 9.89 -12.86 14.93
C GLU A 178 8.50 -13.51 15.04
N GLN A 179 8.40 -14.82 14.77
CA GLN A 179 7.13 -15.54 14.94
C GLN A 179 6.73 -15.68 16.41
N GLU A 180 7.67 -15.92 17.34
CA GLU A 180 7.37 -15.99 18.77
C GLU A 180 6.87 -14.63 19.31
N GLU A 181 7.51 -13.52 18.93
CA GLU A 181 7.07 -12.17 19.33
C GLU A 181 5.69 -11.85 18.74
N LYS A 182 5.45 -12.23 17.48
CA LYS A 182 4.15 -12.05 16.84
C LYS A 182 3.05 -12.92 17.47
N GLU A 183 3.35 -14.18 17.78
CA GLU A 183 2.43 -15.08 18.50
C GLU A 183 2.13 -14.52 19.89
N ARG A 184 3.14 -14.02 20.62
CA ARG A 184 2.96 -13.34 21.91
C ARG A 184 2.08 -12.09 21.81
N GLN A 185 2.22 -11.29 20.76
CA GLN A 185 1.38 -10.11 20.50
C GLN A 185 -0.05 -10.49 20.12
N GLU A 186 -0.26 -11.57 19.36
CA GLU A 186 -1.59 -12.09 19.03
C GLU A 186 -2.27 -12.69 20.28
N ASP A 187 -1.53 -13.44 21.11
CA ASP A 187 -1.98 -13.96 22.41
C ASP A 187 -2.33 -12.88 23.42
N ALA A 188 -1.50 -11.83 23.50
CA ALA A 188 -1.78 -10.64 24.32
C ALA A 188 -2.98 -9.83 23.80
N ASN A 189 -3.41 -10.04 22.55
CA ASN A 189 -4.56 -9.38 21.97
C ASN A 189 -5.83 -10.24 21.89
N ASP A 190 -5.74 -11.55 22.06
CA ASP A 190 -6.84 -12.51 22.03
C ASP A 190 -7.95 -12.13 23.03
N VAL A 191 -9.10 -11.76 22.48
CA VAL A 191 -10.31 -11.37 23.23
C VAL A 191 -10.89 -12.51 24.07
N THR A 192 -10.52 -13.77 23.80
CA THR A 192 -10.93 -14.94 24.60
C THR A 192 -10.03 -15.20 25.82
N LYS A 193 -8.82 -14.61 25.82
CA LYS A 193 -7.87 -14.66 26.96
C LYS A 193 -7.98 -13.43 27.87
N LYS A 194 -8.47 -12.30 27.34
CA LYS A 194 -8.72 -11.07 28.09
C LYS A 194 -9.97 -11.17 28.99
N SER A 195 -9.93 -10.50 30.15
CA SER A 195 -11.13 -10.23 30.96
C SER A 195 -12.13 -9.38 30.18
N ALA A 196 -13.43 -9.59 30.37
CA ALA A 196 -14.50 -8.96 29.59
C ALA A 196 -14.37 -7.43 29.48
N GLY A 197 -14.06 -6.73 30.58
CA GLY A 197 -13.83 -5.28 30.56
C GLY A 197 -12.60 -4.84 29.76
N ALA A 198 -11.52 -5.63 29.79
CA ALA A 198 -10.31 -5.36 29.02
C ALA A 198 -10.46 -5.69 27.53
N ALA A 199 -11.23 -6.74 27.20
CA ALA A 199 -11.63 -7.05 25.83
C ALA A 199 -12.51 -5.95 25.23
N PHE A 200 -13.50 -5.47 26.00
CA PHE A 200 -14.37 -4.36 25.65
C PHE A 200 -13.56 -3.06 25.44
N ALA A 201 -12.72 -2.66 26.40
CA ALA A 201 -11.84 -1.49 26.25
C ALA A 201 -10.92 -1.57 25.04
N SER A 202 -10.34 -2.76 24.76
CA SER A 202 -9.54 -2.99 23.54
C SER A 202 -10.35 -2.76 22.26
N PHE A 203 -11.62 -3.19 22.23
CA PHE A 203 -12.51 -3.03 21.09
C PHE A 203 -12.83 -1.56 20.79
N TYR A 204 -13.24 -0.76 21.79
CA TYR A 204 -13.53 0.68 21.57
C TYR A 204 -12.27 1.49 21.27
N GLY A 205 -11.14 1.18 21.92
CA GLY A 205 -9.84 1.78 21.61
C GLY A 205 -9.39 1.52 20.16
N ASN A 206 -9.81 0.41 19.56
CA ASN A 206 -9.54 0.11 18.15
C ASN A 206 -10.63 0.67 17.21
N LEU A 207 -11.90 0.71 17.64
CA LEU A 207 -12.99 1.30 16.87
C LEU A 207 -12.73 2.78 16.57
N ASN A 208 -12.28 3.54 17.58
CA ASN A 208 -11.93 4.96 17.45
C ASN A 208 -10.70 5.22 16.56
N LYS A 209 -9.90 4.19 16.26
CA LYS A 209 -8.78 4.23 15.28
C LYS A 209 -9.19 3.80 13.87
N ASN A 210 -10.37 3.18 13.72
CA ASN A 210 -10.86 2.74 12.42
C ASN A 210 -11.53 3.90 11.67
N VAL A 211 -10.89 4.35 10.60
CA VAL A 211 -11.41 5.42 9.72
C VAL A 211 -12.81 5.11 9.18
N ALA A 212 -13.12 3.84 8.93
CA ALA A 212 -14.46 3.39 8.49
C ALA A 212 -15.56 3.57 9.55
N ALA A 213 -15.19 3.77 10.82
CA ALA A 213 -16.08 4.07 11.94
C ALA A 213 -16.01 5.54 12.40
N GLY A 214 -15.34 6.41 11.63
CA GLY A 214 -15.18 7.84 11.95
C GLY A 214 -13.91 8.19 12.73
N GLY A 215 -12.97 7.24 12.91
CA GLY A 215 -11.68 7.51 13.53
C GLY A 215 -10.83 8.53 12.74
N ASP A 216 -10.24 9.48 13.45
CA ASP A 216 -9.41 10.54 12.85
C ASP A 216 -8.07 9.98 12.31
N ARG A 217 -7.63 10.53 11.19
CA ARG A 217 -6.33 10.25 10.54
C ARG A 217 -5.22 11.22 10.96
N SER A 218 -5.53 12.27 11.72
CA SER A 218 -4.54 13.30 12.09
C SER A 218 -3.45 12.81 13.04
N VAL A 219 -3.73 11.76 13.83
CA VAL A 219 -2.81 11.21 14.84
C VAL A 219 -1.92 10.14 14.20
N PRO A 220 -0.59 10.35 14.08
CA PRO A 220 0.32 9.30 13.67
C PRO A 220 0.39 8.20 14.74
N ASN A 221 0.70 6.96 14.35
CA ASN A 221 1.13 5.94 15.31
C ASN A 221 2.52 6.34 15.83
N GLU A 222 2.58 6.90 17.05
CA GLU A 222 3.81 6.94 17.81
C GLU A 222 4.15 5.51 18.27
N GLU A 223 5.30 4.98 17.84
CA GLU A 223 5.79 3.68 18.27
C GLU A 223 6.28 3.77 19.73
N GLU A 224 5.45 3.32 20.66
CA GLU A 224 5.57 3.56 22.11
C GLU A 224 6.82 2.92 22.76
N ASN A 225 7.98 3.54 22.53
CA ASN A 225 9.25 3.17 23.12
C ASN A 225 9.54 3.99 24.39
N GLY A 226 9.21 3.44 25.56
CA GLY A 226 10.02 3.66 26.78
C GLY A 226 9.36 4.33 27.99
N GLN A 227 9.17 3.50 29.02
CA GLN A 227 9.14 3.81 30.47
C GLN A 227 7.96 4.62 31.06
N PRO A 228 7.40 4.19 32.22
CA PRO A 228 6.29 4.89 32.90
C PRO A 228 6.77 6.11 33.71
N GLY A 229 6.15 7.27 33.47
CA GLY A 229 6.64 8.58 33.88
C GLY A 229 5.71 9.47 34.72
N LYS A 230 5.09 8.94 35.78
CA LYS A 230 4.57 9.70 36.97
C LYS A 230 3.81 11.03 36.71
N ASN A 231 2.48 10.92 36.59
CA ASN A 231 1.56 12.07 36.68
C ASN A 231 1.42 12.60 38.13
N PRO A 232 1.17 13.91 38.33
CA PRO A 232 0.85 14.49 39.63
C PRO A 232 -0.64 14.38 40.01
N ILE A 233 -0.86 14.53 41.32
CA ILE A 233 -2.10 14.72 42.09
C ILE A 233 -2.88 15.97 41.58
N ASP A 234 -4.20 16.19 41.76
CA ASP A 234 -5.17 15.70 42.76
C ASP A 234 -6.66 15.82 42.32
N SER A 235 -7.58 15.14 43.02
CA SER A 235 -9.07 15.29 43.00
C SER A 235 -9.82 15.05 41.66
N TYR A 236 -11.00 14.41 41.57
CA TYR A 236 -12.17 14.37 42.49
C TYR A 236 -12.91 13.00 42.48
N ASP A 237 -13.67 12.78 43.56
CA ASP A 237 -14.88 11.93 43.76
C ASP A 237 -14.85 10.39 43.61
N ASP A 238 -15.35 9.73 44.67
CA ASP A 238 -15.61 8.29 44.75
C ASP A 238 -16.82 7.86 43.89
N PHE A 239 -16.57 7.10 42.82
CA PHE A 239 -17.60 6.35 42.10
C PHE A 239 -17.38 4.83 42.28
N ASP A 240 -18.05 4.22 43.26
CA ASP A 240 -18.06 2.76 43.42
C ASP A 240 -19.09 2.11 42.48
N PRO A 241 -18.67 1.37 41.43
CA PRO A 241 -19.58 0.75 40.47
C PRO A 241 -20.30 -0.49 41.02
N ARG A 242 -20.10 -0.86 42.29
CA ARG A 242 -20.70 -2.06 42.90
C ARG A 242 -22.10 -1.79 43.49
N GLY A 243 -22.56 -0.54 43.49
CA GLY A 243 -23.86 -0.12 44.04
C GLY A 243 -25.06 -0.18 43.07
N GLY A 244 -25.59 -1.38 42.83
CA GLY A 244 -27.05 -1.55 42.63
C GLY A 244 -27.71 -1.03 41.32
N PHE A 245 -27.24 -1.43 40.13
CA PHE A 245 -27.99 -1.23 38.88
C PHE A 245 -28.09 -2.46 37.94
N MET A 246 -27.47 -3.62 38.28
CA MET A 246 -27.46 -4.81 37.42
C MET A 246 -27.90 -6.11 38.13
N ALA A 247 -28.70 -6.02 39.20
CA ALA A 247 -29.23 -7.19 39.89
C ALA A 247 -30.40 -7.89 39.16
N ASP A 248 -31.18 -7.14 38.37
CA ASP A 248 -32.50 -7.58 37.89
C ASP A 248 -32.54 -8.05 36.43
N PHE A 249 -31.39 -8.10 35.72
CA PHE A 249 -31.36 -8.45 34.29
C PHE A 249 -31.35 -9.95 33.99
N GLU A 250 -30.89 -10.81 34.91
CA GLU A 250 -30.78 -12.26 34.69
C GLU A 250 -32.08 -13.05 34.94
N LYS A 251 -33.24 -12.59 34.43
CA LYS A 251 -34.49 -13.37 34.54
C LYS A 251 -35.60 -13.20 33.48
N SER A 252 -35.30 -12.99 32.20
CA SER A 252 -36.33 -13.12 31.15
C SER A 252 -35.82 -13.41 29.72
N THR A 253 -35.60 -14.69 29.37
CA THR A 253 -35.48 -15.14 27.96
C THR A 253 -36.15 -16.49 27.69
N ASP A 254 -37.29 -16.78 28.33
CA ASP A 254 -38.18 -17.88 27.91
C ASP A 254 -39.24 -17.35 26.94
N LEU A 255 -38.90 -17.29 25.64
CA LEU A 255 -39.82 -16.97 24.55
C LEU A 255 -39.70 -17.98 23.40
N GLN A 256 -40.16 -19.19 23.69
CA GLN A 256 -41.17 -19.92 22.92
C GLN A 256 -41.23 -19.65 21.40
N ASN A 257 -40.69 -20.59 20.61
CA ASN A 257 -41.02 -20.72 19.18
C ASN A 257 -42.13 -21.76 18.97
N GLY A 258 -43.15 -21.40 18.19
CA GLY A 258 -43.97 -22.31 17.37
C GLY A 258 -43.88 -21.85 15.90
N ASP A 259 -44.41 -22.54 14.91
CA ASP A 259 -45.29 -23.72 14.91
C ASP A 259 -45.15 -24.48 13.56
N ALA A 260 -45.65 -25.73 13.49
CA ALA A 260 -45.57 -26.68 12.36
C ALA A 260 -44.14 -27.09 11.91
N GLY A 261 -43.78 -28.36 11.70
CA GLY A 261 -44.51 -29.63 11.84
C GLY A 261 -43.76 -30.76 11.10
N GLU A 262 -44.11 -32.04 11.18
CA GLU A 262 -45.07 -32.74 12.06
C GLU A 262 -44.25 -33.70 13.01
N GLU A 263 -44.50 -34.98 13.36
CA GLU A 263 -45.53 -36.00 13.09
C GLU A 263 -45.52 -37.08 14.22
N GLU A 264 -45.71 -38.37 13.90
CA GLU A 264 -45.93 -39.55 14.77
C GLU A 264 -44.65 -40.32 15.19
N GLU A 265 -44.60 -41.18 16.22
CA GLU A 265 -45.50 -41.49 17.34
C GLU A 265 -44.70 -42.05 18.57
N GLN A 266 -45.30 -41.94 19.78
CA GLN A 266 -45.06 -42.60 21.08
C GLN A 266 -43.95 -43.69 21.20
N THR A 267 -43.13 -43.69 22.25
CA THR A 267 -43.56 -44.02 23.64
C THR A 267 -42.62 -43.44 24.71
N LYS A 268 -43.13 -43.29 25.95
CA LYS A 268 -42.37 -42.81 27.12
C LYS A 268 -42.41 -43.82 28.27
N GLU A 269 -41.25 -44.18 28.80
CA GLU A 269 -41.09 -44.75 30.15
C GLU A 269 -40.75 -43.61 31.16
N PRO A 270 -41.02 -43.77 32.46
CA PRO A 270 -41.05 -42.66 33.40
C PRO A 270 -39.68 -42.23 33.95
N THR A 271 -39.63 -40.99 34.45
CA THR A 271 -38.42 -40.34 34.97
C THR A 271 -37.85 -41.02 36.21
N GLN A 272 -36.54 -41.26 36.24
CA GLN A 272 -35.76 -41.38 37.47
C GLN A 272 -34.76 -40.22 37.60
N SER A 273 -34.75 -39.63 38.79
CA SER A 273 -33.76 -38.69 39.34
C SER A 273 -33.06 -37.71 38.38
N SER A 274 -33.39 -36.43 38.52
CA SER A 274 -32.54 -35.32 38.10
C SER A 274 -31.17 -35.37 38.79
N ALA A 275 -30.17 -35.97 38.13
CA ALA A 275 -28.78 -35.87 38.56
C ALA A 275 -28.33 -34.39 38.54
N PRO A 276 -27.42 -33.96 39.42
CA PRO A 276 -26.94 -32.58 39.40
C PRO A 276 -26.30 -32.26 38.04
N VAL A 277 -26.64 -31.09 37.48
CA VAL A 277 -26.08 -30.63 36.21
C VAL A 277 -24.61 -30.23 36.38
N ASP A 278 -23.76 -31.25 36.29
CA ASP A 278 -22.31 -31.18 36.47
C ASP A 278 -21.69 -30.05 35.64
N ALA A 279 -21.07 -29.08 36.32
CA ALA A 279 -20.66 -27.78 35.78
C ALA A 279 -19.43 -27.83 34.84
N MET A 280 -19.09 -29.02 34.34
CA MET A 280 -18.01 -29.25 33.39
C MET A 280 -18.16 -28.38 32.14
N SER A 281 -17.07 -27.71 31.77
CA SER A 281 -16.92 -26.90 30.57
C SER A 281 -17.23 -27.70 29.31
N MET A 282 -17.71 -27.02 28.26
CA MET A 282 -17.91 -27.63 26.93
C MET A 282 -16.60 -28.23 26.36
N ARG A 283 -15.42 -27.75 26.80
CA ARG A 283 -14.11 -28.35 26.48
C ARG A 283 -13.94 -29.74 27.13
N GLU A 284 -14.26 -29.85 28.41
CA GLU A 284 -14.15 -31.08 29.19
C GLU A 284 -15.19 -32.12 28.75
N ARG A 285 -16.44 -31.67 28.51
CA ARG A 285 -17.52 -32.50 27.93
C ARG A 285 -17.11 -33.10 26.56
N ARG A 286 -16.36 -32.35 25.73
CA ARG A 286 -15.78 -32.86 24.47
C ARG A 286 -14.63 -33.85 24.73
N GLN A 287 -13.70 -33.52 25.63
CA GLN A 287 -12.58 -34.41 25.99
C GLN A 287 -13.04 -35.75 26.57
N LYS A 288 -14.06 -35.75 27.45
CA LYS A 288 -14.67 -36.95 28.03
C LYS A 288 -15.26 -37.87 26.95
N LYS A 289 -15.99 -37.31 25.97
CA LYS A 289 -16.50 -38.05 24.80
C LYS A 289 -15.39 -38.63 23.92
N ILE A 290 -14.29 -37.90 23.72
CA ILE A 290 -13.13 -38.37 22.93
C ILE A 290 -12.41 -39.51 23.66
N ALA A 291 -12.21 -39.41 24.98
CA ALA A 291 -11.61 -40.46 25.80
C ALA A 291 -12.48 -41.73 25.79
N GLU A 292 -13.79 -41.59 25.95
CA GLU A 292 -14.73 -42.70 25.89
C GLU A 292 -14.72 -43.39 24.51
N ALA A 293 -14.74 -42.62 23.42
CA ALA A 293 -14.64 -43.15 22.06
C ALA A 293 -13.33 -43.91 21.82
N ARG A 294 -12.21 -43.44 22.41
CA ARG A 294 -10.91 -44.13 22.37
C ARG A 294 -10.94 -45.46 23.13
N ILE A 295 -11.58 -45.52 24.30
CA ILE A 295 -11.78 -46.77 25.06
C ILE A 295 -12.65 -47.74 24.26
N ARG A 296 -13.78 -47.30 23.70
CA ARG A 296 -14.66 -48.11 22.83
C ARG A 296 -13.96 -48.60 21.56
N TYR A 297 -12.97 -47.86 21.03
CA TYR A 297 -12.13 -48.30 19.91
C TYR A 297 -11.12 -49.37 20.34
N LEU A 298 -10.38 -49.13 21.42
CA LEU A 298 -9.38 -50.09 21.94
C LEU A 298 -10.03 -51.42 22.30
N LYS A 299 -11.16 -51.40 23.03
CA LYS A 299 -11.89 -52.62 23.37
C LYS A 299 -12.30 -53.41 22.13
N ARG A 300 -12.92 -52.77 21.11
CA ARG A 300 -13.28 -53.48 19.87
C ARG A 300 -12.07 -54.04 19.11
N ARG A 301 -10.90 -53.40 19.22
CA ARG A 301 -9.65 -53.91 18.65
C ARG A 301 -9.14 -55.14 19.43
N GLU A 302 -9.29 -55.14 20.76
CA GLU A 302 -8.96 -56.28 21.63
C GLU A 302 -9.94 -57.44 21.41
N ASP A 303 -11.24 -57.18 21.36
CA ASP A 303 -12.29 -58.15 21.02
C ASP A 303 -12.02 -58.78 19.63
N ALA A 304 -11.63 -57.98 18.63
CA ALA A 304 -11.30 -58.46 17.28
C ALA A 304 -9.95 -59.21 17.19
N MET A 305 -8.98 -58.90 18.06
CA MET A 305 -7.73 -59.66 18.19
C MET A 305 -7.98 -61.01 18.86
N ALA A 306 -8.86 -61.06 19.88
CA ALA A 306 -9.25 -62.29 20.56
C ALA A 306 -10.08 -63.22 19.65
N ALA A 307 -10.86 -62.66 18.72
CA ALA A 307 -11.59 -63.42 17.70
C ALA A 307 -10.71 -63.97 16.54
N LEU A 308 -9.38 -63.78 16.61
CA LEU A 308 -8.38 -64.28 15.66
C LEU A 308 -7.43 -65.32 16.29
N GLN A 309 -7.78 -65.85 17.47
CA GLN A 309 -7.05 -66.90 18.20
C GLN A 309 -7.91 -68.16 18.38
#